data_AF-A0AB39YKT9-F1
#
_entry.id   AF-A0AB39YKT9-F1
#
_cell.length_a   1.000
_cell.length_b   1.000
_cell.length_c   1.000
_cell.angle_alpha   90.00
_cell.angle_beta   90.00
_cell.angle_gamma   90.00
#
_symmetry.space_group_name_H-M   'P 1'
#
loop_
_entity.id
_entity.type
_entity.pdbx_description
1 polymer ?
#
loop_
_entity_poly.entity_id
_entity_poly.type
_entity_poly.pdbx_seq_one_letter_code
_entity_poly.pdbx_strand_id
1 'polypeptide(L)'
;MMSGLPDINSPTLLAGKHVLVLNWRDVQHSQAGGAEQYMHEISKRWVQNGVHVTWFTGRDVGQSPEDVIDGIRILRGGGALSIYGHAALRLVRTGGLLQSGGEFDAVVDCQNGIPFFSPLFLPRNLPIIQVIHHVHQEQFRTRFSPPLAAVGRFLESSGAKTVYGQRSIVAVSPSTRLELRKLGFSGPVHVVPNGTIDIPEEVAARAPHPTIAVVSRLVPHKRLDLLMGQFAVAVRSIPKLRMDIVGDGPERARLQQLAMDLGLDHAVTFHGYQPNEVRDRLLSRAWLTASTSASEGWGCSVIEAAAWGVPCLALRVPGIRDSVVDGRTGWLVDTPQELGTAMVEALTALSEPDSEAVVSAECREWARCFTWDRSTRLLTGAVLEEEKIRRDGGDPRSFHSDLSTLVRFVLPEDADLQSILHRTDEVAVADDGHVAVLMKGRDEFEAFAAMQKIGVTSAELRSAGRTTLLAGPGSAFTPADALDGQ
;
A
#
# COMPACT_ATOMS: atom_id res chain seq x y z
N MET A 1 -11.64 -28.40 18.67
CA MET A 1 -12.59 -27.27 18.59
C MET A 1 -11.79 -25.97 18.63
N MET A 2 -11.36 -25.42 17.49
CA MET A 2 -10.74 -24.07 17.44
C MET A 2 -11.42 -23.19 16.37
N SER A 3 -12.72 -23.40 16.16
CA SER A 3 -13.58 -22.46 15.45
C SER A 3 -13.95 -21.33 16.42
N GLY A 4 -13.19 -20.24 16.43
CA GLY A 4 -13.53 -19.10 17.28
C GLY A 4 -12.42 -18.10 17.59
N LEU A 5 -11.39 -17.96 16.74
CA LEU A 5 -10.54 -16.78 16.88
C LEU A 5 -11.36 -15.51 16.63
N PRO A 6 -11.10 -14.43 17.38
CA PRO A 6 -11.86 -13.22 17.25
C PRO A 6 -11.52 -12.49 15.95
N ASP A 7 -12.53 -12.24 15.11
CA ASP A 7 -12.41 -11.33 13.96
C ASP A 7 -12.45 -9.88 14.45
N ILE A 8 -11.41 -9.47 15.18
CA ILE A 8 -11.34 -8.21 15.91
C ILE A 8 -11.37 -6.98 15.01
N ASN A 9 -11.12 -7.15 13.72
CA ASN A 9 -11.06 -6.08 12.73
C ASN A 9 -11.91 -6.38 11.50
N SER A 10 -12.96 -7.20 11.69
CA SER A 10 -13.97 -7.48 10.68
C SER A 10 -14.61 -6.19 10.15
N PRO A 11 -14.77 -6.03 8.83
CA PRO A 11 -15.58 -4.98 8.23
C PRO A 11 -17.01 -4.92 8.77
N THR A 12 -17.56 -6.07 9.20
CA THR A 12 -18.90 -6.17 9.80
C THR A 12 -19.06 -5.36 11.10
N LEU A 13 -17.96 -5.04 11.79
CA LEU A 13 -17.98 -4.18 12.99
C LEU A 13 -18.29 -2.71 12.67
N LEU A 14 -18.19 -2.32 11.40
CA LEU A 14 -18.63 -1.01 10.91
C LEU A 14 -20.04 -1.05 10.29
N ALA A 15 -20.73 -2.20 10.28
CA ALA A 15 -22.04 -2.33 9.67
C ALA A 15 -23.04 -1.31 10.26
N GLY A 16 -23.81 -0.67 9.38
CA GLY A 16 -24.75 0.40 9.74
C GLY A 16 -24.11 1.78 9.94
N LYS A 17 -22.78 1.88 9.98
CA LYS A 17 -22.08 3.18 10.08
C LYS A 17 -21.98 3.87 8.73
N HIS A 18 -21.89 5.19 8.75
CA HIS A 18 -21.67 6.04 7.58
C HIS A 18 -20.24 6.60 7.58
N VAL A 19 -19.43 6.12 6.64
CA VAL A 19 -18.03 6.53 6.45
C VAL A 19 -17.92 7.51 5.27
N LEU A 20 -17.32 8.67 5.52
CA LEU A 20 -16.93 9.61 4.47
C LEU A 20 -15.49 9.36 4.03
N VAL A 21 -15.28 9.17 2.74
CA VAL A 21 -13.98 9.13 2.08
C VAL A 21 -13.76 10.47 1.38
N LEU A 22 -12.69 11.17 1.74
CA LEU A 22 -12.21 12.36 1.04
C LEU A 22 -11.02 11.95 0.18
N ASN A 23 -11.17 11.99 -1.15
CA ASN A 23 -10.08 11.65 -2.05
C ASN A 23 -10.12 12.55 -3.29
N TRP A 24 -8.95 12.95 -3.79
CA TRP A 24 -8.85 13.95 -4.85
C TRP A 24 -9.51 13.52 -6.16
N ARG A 25 -9.54 12.21 -6.42
CA ARG A 25 -10.19 11.59 -7.58
C ARG A 25 -10.98 10.34 -7.17
N ASP A 26 -11.95 9.95 -7.98
CA ASP A 26 -12.56 8.61 -7.95
C ASP A 26 -11.98 7.69 -9.04
N VAL A 27 -12.34 6.42 -8.99
CA VAL A 27 -11.85 5.36 -9.88
C VAL A 27 -12.15 5.58 -11.37
N GLN A 28 -13.18 6.37 -11.72
CA GLN A 28 -13.52 6.68 -13.12
C GLN A 28 -12.85 7.96 -13.64
N HIS A 29 -12.08 8.68 -12.83
CA HIS A 29 -11.35 9.86 -13.30
C HIS A 29 -10.27 9.45 -14.31
N SER A 30 -10.09 10.22 -15.39
CA SER A 30 -9.07 9.97 -16.43
C SER A 30 -7.61 9.87 -15.93
N GLN A 31 -7.35 10.36 -14.71
CA GLN A 31 -6.02 10.36 -14.07
C GLN A 31 -5.97 9.48 -12.81
N ALA A 32 -6.97 8.63 -12.60
CA ALA A 32 -6.99 7.68 -11.49
C ALA A 32 -5.80 6.71 -11.57
N GLY A 33 -5.30 6.29 -10.42
CA GLY A 33 -4.21 5.33 -10.30
C GLY A 33 -4.39 4.43 -9.07
N GLY A 34 -3.26 3.92 -8.57
CA GLY A 34 -3.26 2.95 -7.46
C GLY A 34 -3.84 3.48 -6.14
N ALA A 35 -3.78 4.79 -5.90
CA ALA A 35 -4.35 5.41 -4.70
C ALA A 35 -5.89 5.41 -4.73
N GLU A 36 -6.49 5.76 -5.89
CA GLU A 36 -7.92 5.68 -6.09
C GLU A 36 -8.42 4.22 -6.08
N GLN A 37 -7.68 3.31 -6.71
CA GLN A 37 -8.01 1.87 -6.66
C GLN A 37 -7.97 1.32 -5.23
N TYR A 38 -6.97 1.71 -4.42
CA TYR A 38 -6.86 1.28 -3.03
C TYR A 38 -8.11 1.58 -2.22
N MET A 39 -8.55 2.85 -2.25
CA MET A 39 -9.69 3.26 -1.46
C MET A 39 -11.00 2.72 -2.05
N HIS A 40 -11.07 2.49 -3.37
CA HIS A 40 -12.22 1.89 -4.04
C HIS A 40 -12.42 0.43 -3.62
N GLU A 41 -11.38 -0.38 -3.68
CA GLU A 41 -11.44 -1.80 -3.31
C GLU A 41 -11.80 -2.02 -1.83
N ILE A 42 -11.31 -1.14 -0.94
CA ILE A 42 -11.68 -1.18 0.49
C ILE A 42 -13.12 -0.70 0.71
N SER A 43 -13.50 0.42 0.08
CA SER A 43 -14.87 0.97 0.20
C SER A 43 -15.92 0.00 -0.32
N LYS A 44 -15.64 -0.69 -1.42
CA LYS A 44 -16.50 -1.73 -1.98
C LYS A 44 -16.74 -2.86 -0.99
N ARG A 45 -15.68 -3.33 -0.31
CA ARG A 45 -15.79 -4.38 0.71
C ARG A 45 -16.51 -3.90 1.96
N TRP A 46 -16.33 -2.64 2.36
CA TRP A 46 -17.14 -2.03 3.41
C TRP A 46 -18.64 -2.01 3.04
N VAL A 47 -18.99 -1.58 1.83
CA VAL A 47 -20.38 -1.61 1.35
C VAL A 47 -20.95 -3.03 1.36
N GLN A 48 -20.19 -4.02 0.89
CA GLN A 48 -20.59 -5.43 0.92
C GLN A 48 -20.84 -5.96 2.35
N ASN A 49 -20.24 -5.33 3.37
CA ASN A 49 -20.41 -5.66 4.78
C ASN A 49 -21.38 -4.71 5.51
N GLY A 50 -22.21 -3.97 4.78
CA GLY A 50 -23.29 -3.15 5.33
C GLY A 50 -22.87 -1.77 5.83
N VAL A 51 -21.68 -1.29 5.45
CA VAL A 51 -21.24 0.09 5.74
C VAL A 51 -21.78 1.04 4.67
N HIS A 52 -22.32 2.18 5.06
CA HIS A 52 -22.68 3.24 4.13
C HIS A 52 -21.43 4.05 3.80
N VAL A 53 -20.99 4.06 2.54
CA VAL A 53 -19.81 4.83 2.11
C VAL A 53 -20.21 5.98 1.20
N THR A 54 -19.76 7.18 1.55
CA THR A 54 -19.82 8.35 0.67
C THR A 54 -18.41 8.78 0.32
N TRP A 55 -18.15 8.97 -0.97
CA TRP A 55 -16.87 9.40 -1.49
C TRP A 55 -16.99 10.79 -2.08
N PHE A 56 -16.27 11.76 -1.52
CA PHE A 56 -16.21 13.12 -2.04
C PHE A 56 -14.92 13.34 -2.82
N THR A 57 -15.06 13.89 -4.04
CA THR A 57 -13.96 14.00 -4.98
C THR A 57 -14.07 15.15 -5.99
N GLY A 58 -13.01 15.40 -6.76
CA GLY A 58 -12.98 16.39 -7.82
C GLY A 58 -13.72 15.89 -9.06
N ARG A 59 -14.28 16.80 -9.85
CA ARG A 59 -15.04 16.46 -11.05
C ARG A 59 -14.18 16.55 -12.30
N ASP A 60 -14.06 15.45 -13.03
CA ASP A 60 -13.43 15.41 -14.35
C ASP A 60 -14.41 15.82 -15.45
N VAL A 61 -13.88 16.13 -16.63
CA VAL A 61 -14.68 16.54 -17.80
C VAL A 61 -15.65 15.42 -18.18
N GLY A 62 -16.93 15.76 -18.31
CA GLY A 62 -17.97 14.82 -18.72
C GLY A 62 -18.56 13.97 -17.59
N GLN A 63 -18.03 14.02 -16.36
CA GLN A 63 -18.60 13.27 -15.23
C GLN A 63 -19.85 13.94 -14.66
N SER A 64 -20.78 13.14 -14.13
CA SER A 64 -21.95 13.63 -13.38
C SER A 64 -21.55 14.12 -11.97
N PRO A 65 -22.24 15.12 -11.39
CA PRO A 65 -21.96 15.61 -10.03
C PRO A 65 -22.18 14.57 -8.93
N GLU A 66 -23.13 13.65 -9.13
CA GLU A 66 -23.40 12.54 -8.22
C GLU A 66 -23.46 11.25 -9.05
N ASP A 67 -23.03 10.14 -8.43
CA ASP A 67 -23.00 8.82 -9.04
C ASP A 67 -23.03 7.73 -7.96
N VAL A 68 -23.23 6.48 -8.38
CA VAL A 68 -23.06 5.30 -7.51
C VAL A 68 -22.21 4.28 -8.24
N ILE A 69 -21.05 3.95 -7.67
CA ILE A 69 -20.11 2.98 -8.22
C ILE A 69 -19.92 1.87 -7.19
N ASP A 70 -20.20 0.62 -7.54
CA ASP A 70 -20.09 -0.54 -6.63
C ASP A 70 -20.80 -0.32 -5.27
N GLY A 71 -21.92 0.41 -5.29
CA GLY A 71 -22.73 0.76 -4.10
C GLY A 71 -22.17 1.92 -3.26
N ILE A 72 -21.03 2.51 -3.66
CA ILE A 72 -20.44 3.69 -3.04
C ILE A 72 -21.10 4.94 -3.62
N ARG A 73 -21.61 5.83 -2.78
CA ARG A 73 -22.15 7.11 -3.22
C ARG A 73 -21.02 8.08 -3.56
N ILE A 74 -20.85 8.42 -4.83
CA ILE A 74 -19.82 9.35 -5.30
C ILE A 74 -20.40 10.75 -5.43
N LEU A 75 -19.71 11.74 -4.86
CA LEU A 75 -20.07 13.14 -4.89
C LEU A 75 -18.90 13.95 -5.44
N ARG A 76 -19.09 14.52 -6.62
CA ARG A 76 -18.06 15.23 -7.39
C ARG A 76 -18.28 16.74 -7.31
N GLY A 77 -17.28 17.47 -6.79
CA GLY A 77 -17.35 18.92 -6.61
C GLY A 77 -16.02 19.62 -6.87
N GLY A 78 -16.07 20.74 -7.58
CA GLY A 78 -14.86 21.49 -7.96
C GLY A 78 -13.98 20.76 -8.99
N GLY A 79 -12.77 21.26 -9.18
CA GLY A 79 -11.70 20.68 -9.98
C GLY A 79 -10.39 20.69 -9.21
N ALA A 80 -9.23 20.70 -9.88
CA ALA A 80 -7.91 20.46 -9.28
C ALA A 80 -7.66 21.19 -7.93
N LEU A 81 -7.93 22.50 -7.83
CA LEU A 81 -7.73 23.24 -6.57
C LEU A 81 -9.03 23.67 -5.89
N SER A 82 -10.12 23.84 -6.64
CA SER A 82 -11.40 24.24 -6.05
C SER A 82 -12.05 23.13 -5.21
N ILE A 83 -11.69 21.86 -5.44
CA ILE A 83 -12.14 20.72 -4.64
C ILE A 83 -11.96 20.95 -3.13
N TYR A 84 -10.86 21.55 -2.68
CA TYR A 84 -10.62 21.80 -1.24
C TYR A 84 -11.64 22.77 -0.65
N GLY A 85 -12.01 23.82 -1.39
CA GLY A 85 -13.05 24.77 -0.96
C GLY A 85 -14.44 24.12 -0.93
N HIS A 86 -14.75 23.29 -1.93
CA HIS A 86 -16.00 22.51 -1.94
C HIS A 86 -16.06 21.48 -0.80
N ALA A 87 -14.95 20.79 -0.51
CA ALA A 87 -14.83 19.88 0.60
C ALA A 87 -15.06 20.60 1.93
N ALA A 88 -14.33 21.70 2.19
CA ALA A 88 -14.49 22.49 3.41
C ALA A 88 -15.94 22.96 3.62
N LEU A 89 -16.57 23.51 2.57
CA LEU A 89 -17.97 23.94 2.62
C LEU A 89 -18.92 22.78 2.93
N ARG A 90 -18.66 21.60 2.36
CA ARG A 90 -19.46 20.40 2.63
C ARG A 90 -19.29 19.96 4.08
N LEU A 91 -18.05 19.78 4.55
CA LEU A 91 -17.75 19.35 5.91
C LEU A 91 -18.36 20.29 6.95
N VAL A 92 -18.35 21.60 6.73
CA VAL A 92 -19.01 22.57 7.64
C VAL A 92 -20.53 22.39 7.68
N ARG A 93 -21.15 22.05 6.53
CA ARG A 93 -22.61 21.85 6.43
C ARG A 93 -23.07 20.51 6.99
N THR A 94 -22.28 19.45 6.80
CA THR A 94 -22.66 18.06 7.12
C THR A 94 -22.04 17.54 8.42
N GLY A 95 -20.95 18.16 8.87
CA GLY A 95 -20.14 17.72 10.01
C GLY A 95 -20.59 18.24 11.37
N GLY A 96 -21.80 18.76 11.49
CA GLY A 96 -22.38 19.09 12.79
C GLY A 96 -21.92 20.41 13.44
N LEU A 97 -21.03 21.20 12.82
CA LEU A 97 -20.78 22.60 13.24
C LEU A 97 -22.04 23.48 13.07
N LEU A 98 -22.92 23.12 12.13
CA LEU A 98 -24.16 23.82 11.82
C LEU A 98 -25.43 22.95 12.00
N GLN A 99 -25.30 21.66 12.34
CA GLN A 99 -26.43 20.72 12.49
C GLN A 99 -26.27 19.86 13.74
N SER A 100 -27.36 19.60 14.46
CA SER A 100 -27.34 18.68 15.61
C SER A 100 -27.43 17.23 15.12
N GLY A 101 -26.35 16.46 15.32
CA GLY A 101 -26.19 15.10 14.79
C GLY A 101 -25.46 15.13 13.44
N GLY A 102 -24.17 14.78 13.43
CA GLY A 102 -23.36 14.75 12.21
C GLY A 102 -23.82 13.66 11.24
N GLU A 103 -23.62 13.88 9.93
CA GLU A 103 -23.98 12.91 8.88
C GLU A 103 -23.10 11.64 8.92
N PHE A 104 -21.86 11.76 9.41
CA PHE A 104 -20.85 10.69 9.31
C PHE A 104 -20.41 10.20 10.68
N ASP A 105 -20.17 8.90 10.78
CA ASP A 105 -19.61 8.22 11.96
C ASP A 105 -18.08 8.20 11.94
N ALA A 106 -17.46 8.24 10.75
CA ALA A 106 -16.01 8.30 10.58
C ALA A 106 -15.61 8.97 9.26
N VAL A 107 -14.39 9.50 9.20
CA VAL A 107 -13.81 10.08 7.99
C VAL A 107 -12.45 9.46 7.67
N VAL A 108 -12.28 9.08 6.41
CA VAL A 108 -11.00 8.67 5.82
C VAL A 108 -10.53 9.79 4.88
N ASP A 109 -9.45 10.46 5.25
CA ASP A 109 -8.87 11.58 4.52
C ASP A 109 -7.64 11.11 3.73
N CYS A 110 -7.83 10.85 2.43
CA CYS A 110 -6.77 10.35 1.55
C CYS A 110 -5.90 11.51 1.06
N GLN A 111 -4.65 11.54 1.51
CA GLN A 111 -3.66 12.53 1.10
C GLN A 111 -2.83 12.03 -0.09
N ASN A 112 -3.11 12.60 -1.27
CA ASN A 112 -2.32 12.45 -2.49
C ASN A 112 -1.59 13.76 -2.82
N GLY A 113 -0.85 14.29 -1.84
CA GLY A 113 -0.22 15.62 -1.88
C GLY A 113 -0.70 16.51 -0.73
N ILE A 114 -1.67 17.39 -1.00
CA ILE A 114 -2.26 18.29 0.01
C ILE A 114 -3.45 17.58 0.68
N PRO A 115 -3.53 17.52 2.02
CA PRO A 115 -4.67 16.92 2.71
C PRO A 115 -5.90 17.85 2.68
N PHE A 116 -7.09 17.32 2.94
CA PHE A 116 -8.32 18.13 2.97
C PHE A 116 -8.48 19.01 4.21
N PHE A 117 -7.59 18.84 5.20
CA PHE A 117 -7.66 19.49 6.51
C PHE A 117 -9.00 19.26 7.24
N SER A 118 -9.60 18.09 7.05
CA SER A 118 -10.90 17.73 7.61
C SER A 118 -11.05 17.96 9.12
N PRO A 119 -10.03 17.78 9.99
CA PRO A 119 -10.16 18.08 11.42
C PRO A 119 -10.45 19.55 11.75
N LEU A 120 -10.22 20.49 10.83
CA LEU A 120 -10.54 21.91 11.02
C LEU A 120 -12.04 22.21 10.88
N PHE A 121 -12.78 21.32 10.21
CA PHE A 121 -14.19 21.52 9.86
C PHE A 121 -15.12 20.52 10.54
N LEU A 122 -14.59 19.61 11.34
CA LEU A 122 -15.31 18.49 11.94
C LEU A 122 -15.14 18.46 13.47
N PRO A 123 -16.07 17.83 14.20
CA PRO A 123 -16.01 17.74 15.65
C PRO A 123 -14.76 16.99 16.11
N ARG A 124 -14.18 17.42 17.24
CA ARG A 124 -12.93 16.82 17.74
C ARG A 124 -13.05 15.32 18.05
N ASN A 125 -14.23 14.89 18.49
CA ASN A 125 -14.53 13.50 18.85
C ASN A 125 -14.88 12.61 17.66
N LEU A 126 -15.04 13.16 16.45
CA LEU A 126 -15.23 12.35 15.26
C LEU A 126 -13.92 11.61 14.92
N PRO A 127 -13.95 10.29 14.67
CA PRO A 127 -12.78 9.56 14.23
C PRO A 127 -12.41 9.96 12.80
N ILE A 128 -11.19 10.48 12.65
CA ILE A 128 -10.63 10.94 11.38
C ILE A 128 -9.30 10.25 11.19
N ILE A 129 -9.20 9.47 10.12
CA ILE A 129 -8.03 8.67 9.77
C ILE A 129 -7.43 9.27 8.51
N GLN A 130 -6.13 9.58 8.55
CA GLN A 130 -5.43 10.08 7.37
C GLN A 130 -4.75 8.92 6.63
N VAL A 131 -5.06 8.71 5.36
CA VAL A 131 -4.39 7.69 4.53
C VAL A 131 -3.36 8.40 3.65
N ILE A 132 -2.10 8.00 3.76
CA ILE A 132 -0.99 8.58 3.01
C ILE A 132 -0.41 7.50 2.10
N HIS A 133 -0.60 7.68 0.80
CA HIS A 133 -0.08 6.75 -0.21
C HIS A 133 1.40 6.95 -0.48
N HIS A 134 1.86 8.20 -0.48
CA HIS A 134 3.27 8.57 -0.69
C HIS A 134 3.51 9.94 -0.06
N VAL A 135 4.71 10.16 0.47
CA VAL A 135 5.15 11.50 0.88
C VAL A 135 5.72 12.24 -0.35
N HIS A 136 5.11 13.36 -0.76
CA HIS A 136 5.31 14.01 -2.06
C HIS A 136 6.32 15.17 -2.03
N GLN A 137 7.40 15.10 -1.25
CA GLN A 137 8.32 16.25 -1.13
C GLN A 137 8.94 16.72 -2.46
N GLU A 138 9.11 15.83 -3.44
CA GLU A 138 9.79 16.13 -4.72
C GLU A 138 8.83 16.43 -5.91
N GLN A 139 7.56 16.01 -5.86
CA GLN A 139 6.65 16.13 -7.03
C GLN A 139 6.00 17.51 -7.18
N PHE A 140 5.97 18.35 -6.13
CA PHE A 140 5.42 19.71 -6.24
C PHE A 140 6.25 20.64 -7.14
N ARG A 141 7.56 20.38 -7.31
CA ARG A 141 8.46 21.21 -8.15
C ARG A 141 8.12 21.14 -9.64
N THR A 142 7.53 20.04 -10.10
CA THR A 142 7.26 19.81 -11.53
C THR A 142 5.87 20.22 -11.97
N ARG A 143 4.90 20.37 -11.04
CA ARG A 143 3.50 20.65 -11.38
C ARG A 143 3.01 22.07 -11.02
N PHE A 144 3.68 22.78 -10.11
CA PHE A 144 3.27 24.11 -9.66
C PHE A 144 4.38 25.14 -9.81
N SER A 145 4.01 26.40 -10.06
CA SER A 145 4.96 27.51 -10.05
C SER A 145 5.70 27.60 -8.69
N PRO A 146 6.94 28.11 -8.64
CA PRO A 146 7.77 28.14 -7.42
C PRO A 146 7.08 28.64 -6.13
N PRO A 147 6.23 29.68 -6.13
CA PRO A 147 5.52 30.10 -4.91
C PRO A 147 4.44 29.11 -4.47
N LEU A 148 3.67 28.54 -5.40
CA LEU A 148 2.65 27.53 -5.10
C LEU A 148 3.28 26.21 -4.60
N ALA A 149 4.44 25.83 -5.13
CA ALA A 149 5.19 24.68 -4.66
C ALA A 149 5.71 24.87 -3.22
N ALA A 150 6.08 26.10 -2.83
CA ALA A 150 6.51 26.40 -1.46
C ALA A 150 5.36 26.35 -0.46
N VAL A 151 4.17 26.87 -0.82
CA VAL A 151 2.95 26.75 -0.02
C VAL A 151 2.51 25.29 0.10
N GLY A 152 2.56 24.53 -0.99
CA GLY A 152 2.28 23.09 -0.98
C GLY A 152 3.18 22.33 0.00
N ARG A 153 4.50 22.59 0.00
CA ARG A 153 5.44 21.98 0.95
C ARG A 153 5.17 22.35 2.41
N PHE A 154 4.81 23.61 2.68
CA PHE A 154 4.47 24.05 4.03
C PHE A 154 3.18 23.39 4.53
N LEU A 155 2.16 23.31 3.67
CA LEU A 155 0.89 22.65 3.98
C LEU A 155 1.06 21.14 4.15
N GLU A 156 1.92 20.50 3.36
CA GLU A 156 2.21 19.07 3.43
C GLU A 156 3.03 18.66 4.67
N SER A 157 3.91 19.54 5.16
CA SER A 157 4.77 19.26 6.32
C SER A 157 4.21 19.85 7.61
N SER A 158 4.40 21.14 7.85
CA SER A 158 4.03 21.80 9.11
C SER A 158 2.52 21.93 9.31
N GLY A 159 1.77 22.22 8.24
CA GLY A 159 0.31 22.35 8.28
C GLY A 159 -0.36 21.02 8.59
N ALA A 160 -0.08 19.99 7.78
CA ALA A 160 -0.60 18.63 8.00
C ALA A 160 -0.20 18.09 9.37
N LYS A 161 1.06 18.26 9.78
CA LYS A 161 1.50 17.87 11.14
C LYS A 161 0.71 18.58 12.24
N THR A 162 0.44 19.87 12.12
CA THR A 162 -0.29 20.61 13.16
C THR A 162 -1.74 20.14 13.27
N VAL A 163 -2.37 19.81 12.14
CA VAL A 163 -3.79 19.43 12.07
C VAL A 163 -4.02 17.94 12.36
N TYR A 164 -3.14 17.07 11.88
CA TYR A 164 -3.27 15.61 11.95
C TYR A 164 -2.25 14.93 12.86
N GLY A 165 -1.26 15.65 13.40
CA GLY A 165 -0.11 15.06 14.10
C GLY A 165 -0.42 14.23 15.34
N GLN A 166 -1.65 14.26 15.84
CA GLN A 166 -2.17 13.47 16.98
C GLN A 166 -3.34 12.55 16.59
N ARG A 167 -3.62 12.42 15.29
CA ARG A 167 -4.64 11.54 14.71
C ARG A 167 -3.98 10.24 14.26
N SER A 168 -4.78 9.18 14.14
CA SER A 168 -4.33 7.93 13.52
C SER A 168 -4.07 8.15 12.02
N ILE A 169 -2.91 7.67 11.57
CA ILE A 169 -2.46 7.77 10.19
C ILE A 169 -2.25 6.35 9.67
N VAL A 170 -2.61 6.15 8.41
CA VAL A 170 -2.40 4.91 7.68
C VAL A 170 -1.34 5.17 6.62
N ALA A 171 -0.25 4.42 6.71
CA ALA A 171 0.80 4.36 5.72
C ALA A 171 0.64 3.07 4.91
N VAL A 172 0.85 3.13 3.60
CA VAL A 172 0.77 1.92 2.76
C VAL A 172 2.02 1.04 2.84
N SER A 173 3.09 1.51 3.49
CA SER A 173 4.31 0.73 3.68
C SER A 173 5.13 1.14 4.90
N PRO A 174 6.04 0.27 5.36
CA PRO A 174 7.04 0.59 6.38
C PRO A 174 7.94 1.78 5.98
N SER A 175 8.31 1.92 4.71
CA SER A 175 9.08 3.09 4.26
C SER A 175 8.26 4.38 4.39
N THR A 176 6.99 4.37 3.99
CA THR A 176 6.09 5.53 4.14
C THR A 176 5.91 5.88 5.62
N ARG A 177 5.75 4.87 6.48
CA ARG A 177 5.68 5.05 7.93
C ARG A 177 6.94 5.72 8.50
N LEU A 178 8.13 5.27 8.08
CA LEU A 178 9.40 5.86 8.50
C LEU A 178 9.53 7.32 8.06
N GLU A 179 9.11 7.65 6.83
CA GLU A 179 9.10 9.02 6.33
C GLU A 179 8.17 9.92 7.16
N LEU A 180 6.97 9.45 7.53
CA LEU A 180 6.05 10.18 8.40
C LEU A 180 6.66 10.47 9.78
N ARG A 181 7.40 9.53 10.35
CA ARG A 181 8.15 9.77 11.60
C ARG A 181 9.26 10.80 11.43
N LYS A 182 9.99 10.78 10.32
CA LYS A 182 10.99 11.82 9.98
C LYS A 182 10.36 13.20 9.81
N LEU A 183 9.12 13.29 9.32
CA LEU A 183 8.36 14.54 9.27
C LEU A 183 7.83 14.99 10.65
N GLY A 184 7.94 14.14 11.66
CA GLY A 184 7.56 14.44 13.04
C GLY A 184 6.07 14.30 13.32
N PHE A 185 5.35 13.46 12.58
CA PHE A 185 4.03 13.00 13.02
C PHE A 185 4.19 12.14 14.27
N SER A 186 3.40 12.41 15.31
CA SER A 186 3.52 11.77 16.62
C SER A 186 2.34 10.85 16.98
N GLY A 187 1.23 10.92 16.25
CA GLY A 187 0.08 10.05 16.43
C GLY A 187 0.34 8.61 15.96
N PRO A 188 -0.59 7.68 16.19
CA PRO A 188 -0.45 6.30 15.74
C PRO A 188 -0.26 6.22 14.22
N VAL A 189 0.70 5.41 13.74
CA VAL A 189 0.90 5.16 12.30
C VAL A 189 0.78 3.68 12.03
N HIS A 190 -0.32 3.29 11.39
CA HIS A 190 -0.64 1.92 11.03
C HIS A 190 -0.17 1.62 9.61
N VAL A 191 0.42 0.44 9.39
CA VAL A 191 0.78 -0.02 8.05
C VAL A 191 -0.38 -0.83 7.48
N VAL A 192 -0.93 -0.36 6.36
CA VAL A 192 -2.01 -1.02 5.61
C VAL A 192 -1.59 -1.12 4.14
N PRO A 193 -0.90 -2.20 3.75
CA PRO A 193 -0.42 -2.38 2.38
C PRO A 193 -1.56 -2.40 1.37
N ASN A 194 -1.27 -2.06 0.11
CA ASN A 194 -2.24 -2.26 -0.96
C ASN A 194 -2.43 -3.75 -1.22
N GLY A 195 -3.67 -4.13 -1.54
CA GLY A 195 -3.94 -5.46 -2.05
C GLY A 195 -3.44 -5.62 -3.50
N THR A 196 -3.49 -6.86 -3.98
CA THR A 196 -3.18 -7.24 -5.35
C THR A 196 -4.33 -8.02 -5.98
N ILE A 197 -4.15 -8.43 -7.23
CA ILE A 197 -5.06 -9.35 -7.91
C ILE A 197 -5.16 -10.69 -7.18
N ASP A 198 -6.22 -11.45 -7.43
CA ASP A 198 -6.32 -12.81 -6.95
C ASP A 198 -5.17 -13.65 -7.52
N ILE A 199 -4.58 -14.49 -6.68
CA ILE A 199 -3.43 -15.31 -7.06
C ILE A 199 -3.93 -16.42 -7.99
N PRO A 200 -3.49 -16.46 -9.26
CA PRO A 200 -3.92 -17.46 -10.22
C PRO A 200 -3.49 -18.86 -9.78
N GLU A 201 -4.38 -19.84 -9.93
CA GLU A 201 -4.07 -21.25 -9.65
C GLU A 201 -3.03 -21.80 -10.64
N GLU A 202 -3.15 -21.42 -11.91
CA GLU A 202 -2.25 -21.80 -12.98
C GLU A 202 -1.37 -20.62 -13.41
N VAL A 203 -0.08 -20.87 -13.54
CA VAL A 203 0.87 -19.92 -14.10
C VAL A 203 1.19 -20.35 -15.52
N ALA A 204 1.11 -19.40 -16.46
CA ALA A 204 1.47 -19.65 -17.83
C ALA A 204 2.97 -19.96 -17.94
N ALA A 205 3.35 -20.83 -18.89
CA ALA A 205 4.75 -21.00 -19.22
C ALA A 205 5.34 -19.67 -19.69
N ARG A 206 6.54 -19.36 -19.18
CA ARG A 206 7.29 -18.17 -19.60
C ARG A 206 7.50 -18.15 -21.11
N ALA A 207 7.69 -16.95 -21.65
CA ALA A 207 8.00 -16.77 -23.06
C ALA A 207 9.26 -17.58 -23.45
N PRO A 208 9.33 -18.15 -24.66
CA PRO A 208 10.49 -18.94 -25.11
C PRO A 208 11.83 -18.19 -25.13
N HIS A 209 11.78 -16.85 -25.09
CA HIS A 209 12.94 -15.98 -25.00
C HIS A 209 12.80 -15.11 -23.75
N PRO A 210 13.92 -14.80 -23.06
CA PRO A 210 13.93 -13.90 -21.92
C PRO A 210 13.18 -12.61 -22.25
N THR A 211 12.12 -12.34 -21.48
CA THR A 211 11.22 -11.21 -21.71
C THR A 211 10.98 -10.48 -20.40
N ILE A 212 11.16 -9.15 -20.42
CA ILE A 212 10.92 -8.27 -19.28
C ILE A 212 9.61 -7.54 -19.53
N ALA A 213 8.61 -7.69 -18.66
CA ALA A 213 7.37 -6.94 -18.74
C ALA A 213 7.37 -5.81 -17.72
N VAL A 214 7.24 -4.57 -18.18
CA VAL A 214 7.23 -3.36 -17.34
C VAL A 214 5.84 -2.75 -17.39
N VAL A 215 5.13 -2.74 -16.26
CA VAL A 215 3.83 -2.07 -16.12
C VAL A 215 4.01 -0.79 -15.33
N SER A 216 3.86 0.36 -16.00
CA SER A 216 4.07 1.66 -15.37
C SER A 216 3.44 2.82 -16.14
N ARG A 217 3.04 3.88 -15.42
CA ARG A 217 2.76 5.17 -16.05
C ARG A 217 4.06 5.75 -16.60
N LEU A 218 4.05 6.28 -17.82
CA LEU A 218 5.23 6.84 -18.46
C LEU A 218 5.42 8.31 -18.04
N VAL A 219 5.92 8.50 -16.82
CA VAL A 219 6.13 9.81 -16.18
C VAL A 219 7.56 9.94 -15.63
N PRO A 220 8.11 11.16 -15.51
CA PRO A 220 9.54 11.36 -15.25
C PRO A 220 10.08 10.65 -13.99
N HIS A 221 9.31 10.63 -12.89
CA HIS A 221 9.76 10.02 -11.63
C HIS A 221 9.86 8.49 -11.67
N LYS A 222 9.31 7.83 -12.69
CA LYS A 222 9.48 6.38 -12.92
C LYS A 222 10.83 6.06 -13.59
N ARG A 223 11.48 7.07 -14.19
CA ARG A 223 12.84 7.02 -14.76
C ARG A 223 13.10 5.80 -15.67
N LEU A 224 12.17 5.51 -16.56
CA LEU A 224 12.29 4.37 -17.50
C LEU A 224 13.41 4.57 -18.53
N ASP A 225 13.91 5.80 -18.68
CA ASP A 225 15.14 6.11 -19.42
C ASP A 225 16.36 5.39 -18.83
N LEU A 226 16.48 5.30 -17.50
CA LEU A 226 17.54 4.54 -16.84
C LEU A 226 17.41 3.05 -17.14
N LEU A 227 16.18 2.52 -17.11
CA LEU A 227 15.93 1.12 -17.44
C LEU A 227 16.33 0.82 -18.88
N MET A 228 15.95 1.65 -19.85
CA MET A 228 16.32 1.45 -21.25
C MET A 228 17.83 1.50 -21.50
N GLY A 229 18.53 2.45 -20.86
CA GLY A 229 19.99 2.53 -20.96
C GLY A 229 20.67 1.25 -20.47
N GLN A 230 20.14 0.64 -19.40
CA GLN A 230 20.69 -0.58 -18.80
C GLN A 230 20.24 -1.85 -19.52
N PHE A 231 19.03 -1.84 -20.08
CA PHE A 231 18.54 -2.87 -20.99
C PHE A 231 19.43 -2.97 -22.23
N ALA A 232 19.89 -1.84 -22.78
CA ALA A 232 20.84 -1.83 -23.90
C ALA A 232 22.17 -2.55 -23.59
N VAL A 233 22.61 -2.51 -22.33
CA VAL A 233 23.78 -3.27 -21.88
C VAL A 233 23.45 -4.76 -21.83
N ALA A 234 22.32 -5.15 -21.25
CA ALA A 234 21.91 -6.55 -21.10
C ALA A 234 21.67 -7.26 -22.46
N VAL A 235 21.08 -6.56 -23.44
CA VAL A 235 20.83 -7.10 -24.79
C VAL A 235 22.13 -7.54 -25.49
N ARG A 236 23.28 -6.93 -25.18
CA ARG A 236 24.58 -7.33 -25.74
C ARG A 236 25.00 -8.73 -25.28
N SER A 237 24.63 -9.10 -24.05
CA SER A 237 24.91 -10.42 -23.46
C SER A 237 23.82 -11.44 -23.79
N ILE A 238 22.57 -10.98 -23.96
CA ILE A 238 21.41 -11.83 -24.26
C ILE A 238 20.71 -11.29 -25.53
N PRO A 239 21.17 -11.67 -26.74
CA PRO A 239 20.68 -11.06 -27.99
C PRO A 239 19.18 -11.26 -28.28
N LYS A 240 18.54 -12.25 -27.66
CA LYS A 240 17.09 -12.51 -27.80
C LYS A 240 16.23 -11.87 -26.71
N LEU A 241 16.84 -11.08 -25.82
CA LEU A 241 16.15 -10.40 -24.73
C LEU A 241 15.13 -9.39 -25.29
N ARG A 242 13.90 -9.44 -24.77
CA ARG A 242 12.80 -8.54 -25.13
C ARG A 242 12.33 -7.74 -23.91
N MET A 243 11.79 -6.56 -24.16
CA MET A 243 11.10 -5.76 -23.16
C MET A 243 9.74 -5.29 -23.67
N ASP A 244 8.69 -5.63 -22.93
CA ASP A 244 7.32 -5.20 -23.15
C ASP A 244 6.97 -4.10 -22.16
N ILE A 245 6.71 -2.89 -22.65
CA ILE A 245 6.31 -1.74 -21.82
C ILE A 245 4.81 -1.53 -21.96
N VAL A 246 4.09 -1.73 -20.86
CA VAL A 246 2.64 -1.57 -20.74
C VAL A 246 2.34 -0.33 -19.89
N GLY A 247 1.54 0.57 -20.45
CA GLY A 247 1.17 1.84 -19.86
C GLY A 247 1.41 3.01 -20.80
N ASP A 248 0.93 4.18 -20.39
CA ASP A 248 1.03 5.41 -21.17
C ASP A 248 1.40 6.60 -20.27
N GLY A 249 1.73 7.73 -20.88
CA GLY A 249 2.05 8.96 -20.19
C GLY A 249 2.84 9.93 -21.06
N PRO A 250 3.06 11.16 -20.55
CA PRO A 250 3.72 12.23 -21.29
C PRO A 250 5.13 11.89 -21.79
N GLU A 251 5.82 10.93 -21.15
CA GLU A 251 7.17 10.52 -21.54
C GLU A 251 7.19 9.55 -22.73
N ARG A 252 6.04 9.02 -23.18
CA ARG A 252 5.98 7.96 -24.20
C ARG A 252 6.82 8.26 -25.44
N ALA A 253 6.60 9.43 -26.05
CA ALA A 253 7.31 9.82 -27.28
C ALA A 253 8.83 9.94 -27.05
N ARG A 254 9.24 10.52 -25.91
CA ARG A 254 10.66 10.64 -25.54
C ARG A 254 11.31 9.27 -25.35
N LEU A 255 10.60 8.34 -24.70
CA LEU A 255 11.12 7.00 -24.43
C LEU A 255 11.20 6.16 -25.71
N GLN A 256 10.24 6.31 -26.63
CA GLN A 256 10.29 5.67 -27.95
C GLN A 256 11.48 6.17 -28.77
N GLN A 257 11.73 7.49 -28.77
CA GLN A 257 12.91 8.05 -29.44
C GLN A 257 14.21 7.54 -28.81
N LEU A 258 14.30 7.49 -27.47
CA LEU A 258 15.45 6.93 -26.78
C LEU A 258 15.70 5.46 -27.15
N ALA A 259 14.65 4.65 -27.30
CA ALA A 259 14.79 3.27 -27.76
C ALA A 259 15.39 3.20 -29.19
N MET A 260 14.99 4.10 -30.10
CA MET A 260 15.58 4.18 -31.44
C MET A 260 17.05 4.63 -31.39
N ASP A 261 17.37 5.65 -30.59
CA ASP A 261 18.72 6.18 -30.44
C ASP A 261 19.70 5.15 -29.86
N LEU A 262 19.20 4.24 -29.01
CA LEU A 262 19.95 3.12 -28.45
C LEU A 262 19.97 1.88 -29.36
N GLY A 263 19.29 1.90 -30.52
CA GLY A 263 19.18 0.77 -31.44
C GLY A 263 18.36 -0.40 -30.89
N LEU A 264 17.35 -0.12 -30.06
CA LEU A 264 16.51 -1.09 -29.35
C LEU A 264 15.11 -1.28 -29.98
N ASP A 265 14.86 -0.65 -31.12
CA ASP A 265 13.59 -0.73 -31.87
C ASP A 265 13.13 -2.17 -32.14
N HIS A 266 14.09 -3.08 -32.33
CA HIS A 266 13.82 -4.49 -32.55
C HIS A 266 13.52 -5.28 -31.28
N ALA A 267 13.81 -4.73 -30.09
CA ALA A 267 13.80 -5.45 -28.80
C ALA A 267 12.81 -4.87 -27.76
N VAL A 268 12.32 -3.65 -27.96
CA VAL A 268 11.39 -2.98 -27.04
C VAL A 268 10.05 -2.72 -27.72
N THR A 269 8.97 -3.22 -27.11
CA THR A 269 7.60 -3.00 -27.58
C THR A 269 6.84 -2.10 -26.62
N PHE A 270 6.31 -0.98 -27.12
CA PHE A 270 5.44 -0.08 -26.35
C PHE A 270 3.98 -0.39 -26.65
N HIS A 271 3.29 -1.01 -25.70
CA HIS A 271 1.89 -1.41 -25.83
C HIS A 271 0.90 -0.27 -25.61
N GLY A 272 1.33 0.82 -24.97
CA GLY A 272 0.41 1.86 -24.50
C GLY A 272 -0.43 1.38 -23.31
N TYR A 273 -1.48 2.12 -22.97
CA TYR A 273 -2.46 1.66 -21.97
C TYR A 273 -3.17 0.40 -22.47
N GLN A 274 -3.24 -0.62 -21.62
CA GLN A 274 -3.86 -1.91 -21.95
C GLN A 274 -4.88 -2.29 -20.86
N PRO A 275 -5.98 -2.98 -21.23
CA PRO A 275 -6.87 -3.61 -20.26
C PRO A 275 -6.12 -4.62 -19.39
N ASN A 276 -6.68 -4.90 -18.19
CA ASN A 276 -6.06 -5.80 -17.22
C ASN A 276 -5.76 -7.18 -17.82
N GLU A 277 -6.66 -7.73 -18.63
CA GLU A 277 -6.50 -9.05 -19.23
C GLU A 277 -5.28 -9.14 -20.17
N VAL A 278 -4.99 -8.06 -20.89
CA VAL A 278 -3.83 -7.98 -21.79
C VAL A 278 -2.55 -7.76 -21.00
N ARG A 279 -2.59 -6.84 -20.02
CA ARG A 279 -1.48 -6.60 -19.08
C ARG A 279 -1.08 -7.90 -18.38
N ASP A 280 -2.06 -8.62 -17.83
CA ASP A 280 -1.87 -9.84 -17.04
C ASP A 280 -1.32 -10.98 -17.89
N ARG A 281 -1.74 -11.08 -19.16
CA ARG A 281 -1.16 -12.03 -20.12
C ARG A 281 0.30 -11.74 -20.44
N LEU A 282 0.69 -10.46 -20.53
CA LEU A 282 2.08 -10.07 -20.77
C LEU A 282 2.93 -10.34 -19.52
N LEU A 283 2.42 -9.96 -18.34
CA LEU A 283 3.07 -10.24 -17.07
C LEU A 283 3.24 -11.75 -16.85
N SER A 284 2.20 -12.56 -16.99
CA SER A 284 2.25 -14.00 -16.68
C SER A 284 3.23 -14.82 -17.50
N ARG A 285 3.68 -14.29 -18.64
CA ARG A 285 4.66 -14.92 -19.53
C ARG A 285 6.06 -14.30 -19.40
N ALA A 286 6.21 -13.24 -18.63
CA ALA A 286 7.48 -12.56 -18.44
C ALA A 286 8.42 -13.40 -17.57
N TRP A 287 9.71 -13.24 -17.81
CA TRP A 287 10.76 -13.81 -16.95
C TRP A 287 11.02 -12.93 -15.74
N LEU A 288 10.85 -11.62 -15.93
CA LEU A 288 11.21 -10.60 -14.96
C LEU A 288 10.28 -9.38 -15.16
N THR A 289 9.96 -8.68 -14.09
CA THR A 289 9.48 -7.30 -14.17
C THR A 289 10.57 -6.35 -13.66
N ALA A 290 10.57 -5.10 -14.11
CA ALA A 290 11.59 -4.15 -13.70
C ALA A 290 11.01 -2.79 -13.28
N SER A 291 11.65 -2.17 -12.29
CA SER A 291 11.28 -0.83 -11.80
C SER A 291 12.50 0.03 -11.50
N THR A 292 12.53 1.24 -12.08
CA THR A 292 13.59 2.23 -11.88
C THR A 292 13.10 3.53 -11.24
N SER A 293 11.92 3.47 -10.63
CA SER A 293 11.31 4.59 -9.92
C SER A 293 12.25 5.21 -8.90
N ALA A 294 12.17 6.53 -8.76
CA ALA A 294 12.95 7.26 -7.75
C ALA A 294 12.44 7.00 -6.32
N SER A 295 11.13 6.79 -6.17
CA SER A 295 10.45 6.42 -4.93
C SER A 295 9.06 5.89 -5.25
N GLU A 296 8.58 4.94 -4.46
CA GLU A 296 7.20 4.45 -4.46
C GLU A 296 6.61 4.45 -3.04
N GLY A 297 5.29 4.31 -2.96
CA GLY A 297 4.55 4.16 -1.72
C GLY A 297 4.41 2.69 -1.39
N TRP A 298 4.15 1.87 -2.41
CA TRP A 298 4.05 0.41 -2.27
C TRP A 298 4.73 -0.33 -3.42
N GLY A 299 4.35 -0.04 -4.67
CA GLY A 299 4.81 -0.83 -5.83
C GLY A 299 3.75 -1.84 -6.28
N CYS A 300 2.52 -1.38 -6.55
CA CYS A 300 1.41 -2.25 -6.95
C CYS A 300 1.75 -3.17 -8.13
N SER A 301 2.40 -2.65 -9.18
CA SER A 301 2.78 -3.47 -10.34
C SER A 301 3.82 -4.55 -10.01
N VAL A 302 4.64 -4.35 -8.96
CA VAL A 302 5.59 -5.36 -8.48
C VAL A 302 4.84 -6.52 -7.82
N ILE A 303 3.88 -6.22 -6.94
CA ILE A 303 3.08 -7.26 -6.28
C ILE A 303 2.10 -7.93 -7.27
N GLU A 304 1.58 -7.21 -8.27
CA GLU A 304 0.80 -7.81 -9.37
C GLU A 304 1.66 -8.79 -10.19
N ALA A 305 2.92 -8.45 -10.48
CA ALA A 305 3.84 -9.38 -11.14
C ALA A 305 4.18 -10.59 -10.25
N ALA A 306 4.40 -10.36 -8.95
CA ALA A 306 4.65 -11.42 -7.99
C ALA A 306 3.47 -12.41 -7.88
N ALA A 307 2.23 -11.92 -8.01
CA ALA A 307 1.03 -12.76 -8.05
C ALA A 307 1.04 -13.73 -9.24
N TRP A 308 1.63 -13.33 -10.37
CA TRP A 308 1.87 -14.19 -11.53
C TRP A 308 3.13 -15.06 -11.40
N GLY A 309 3.83 -15.02 -10.27
CA GLY A 309 5.08 -15.74 -10.08
C GLY A 309 6.28 -15.11 -10.82
N VAL A 310 6.19 -13.82 -11.15
CA VAL A 310 7.25 -13.08 -11.86
C VAL A 310 8.06 -12.24 -10.88
N PRO A 311 9.37 -12.52 -10.73
CA PRO A 311 10.24 -11.75 -9.85
C PRO A 311 10.50 -10.34 -10.38
N CYS A 312 10.90 -9.44 -9.48
CA CYS A 312 11.21 -8.05 -9.82
C CYS A 312 12.70 -7.74 -9.69
N LEU A 313 13.30 -7.12 -10.71
CA LEU A 313 14.58 -6.43 -10.60
C LEU A 313 14.35 -4.93 -10.48
N ALA A 314 14.76 -4.32 -9.39
CA ALA A 314 14.49 -2.91 -9.19
C ALA A 314 15.58 -2.19 -8.39
N LEU A 315 15.48 -0.86 -8.40
CA LEU A 315 16.30 -0.03 -7.53
C LEU A 315 15.80 -0.10 -6.09
N ARG A 316 16.73 -0.09 -5.13
CA ARG A 316 16.45 -0.12 -3.69
C ARG A 316 15.96 1.24 -3.19
N VAL A 317 14.72 1.57 -3.54
CA VAL A 317 14.05 2.81 -3.14
C VAL A 317 12.86 2.54 -2.19
N PRO A 318 12.40 3.55 -1.41
CA PRO A 318 11.17 3.46 -0.63
C PRO A 318 9.98 2.90 -1.44
N GLY A 319 9.11 2.13 -0.78
CA GLY A 319 7.99 1.42 -1.41
C GLY A 319 8.45 0.17 -2.14
N ILE A 320 9.29 0.29 -3.18
CA ILE A 320 9.80 -0.86 -3.95
C ILE A 320 10.49 -1.87 -3.05
N ARG A 321 11.40 -1.41 -2.18
CA ARG A 321 12.10 -2.28 -1.24
C ARG A 321 11.15 -2.97 -0.25
N ASP A 322 9.96 -2.41 -0.01
CA ASP A 322 8.96 -3.00 0.87
C ASP A 322 8.15 -4.07 0.12
N SER A 323 7.89 -3.87 -1.18
CA SER A 323 7.22 -4.85 -2.03
C SER A 323 8.09 -6.01 -2.52
N VAL A 324 9.42 -5.86 -2.51
CA VAL A 324 10.36 -6.92 -2.93
C VAL A 324 11.12 -7.46 -1.72
N VAL A 325 11.00 -8.76 -1.49
CA VAL A 325 11.90 -9.51 -0.61
C VAL A 325 13.13 -9.90 -1.42
N ASP A 326 14.21 -9.15 -1.19
CA ASP A 326 15.48 -9.25 -1.91
C ASP A 326 16.07 -10.67 -1.82
N GLY A 327 16.50 -11.22 -2.95
CA GLY A 327 17.02 -12.58 -3.08
C GLY A 327 15.96 -13.69 -3.07
N ARG A 328 14.68 -13.39 -2.76
CA ARG A 328 13.58 -14.39 -2.74
C ARG A 328 12.53 -14.15 -3.81
N THR A 329 12.05 -12.91 -3.92
CA THR A 329 10.96 -12.50 -4.83
C THR A 329 11.47 -11.59 -5.95
N GLY A 330 12.78 -11.41 -6.03
CA GLY A 330 13.42 -10.43 -6.90
C GLY A 330 14.76 -10.00 -6.36
N TRP A 331 15.35 -9.01 -7.02
CA TRP A 331 16.67 -8.46 -6.71
C TRP A 331 16.59 -6.94 -6.65
N LEU A 332 17.22 -6.37 -5.62
CA LEU A 332 17.32 -4.94 -5.42
C LEU A 332 18.77 -4.49 -5.58
N VAL A 333 18.99 -3.51 -6.47
CA VAL A 333 20.31 -2.89 -6.67
C VAL A 333 20.30 -1.45 -6.19
N ASP A 334 21.47 -0.94 -5.78
CA ASP A 334 21.55 0.37 -5.13
C ASP A 334 21.78 1.49 -6.15
N THR A 335 22.43 1.17 -7.29
CA THR A 335 22.71 2.16 -8.34
C THR A 335 22.11 1.78 -9.69
N PRO A 336 21.68 2.77 -10.51
CA PRO A 336 21.22 2.48 -11.87
C PRO A 336 22.24 1.74 -12.73
N GLN A 337 23.54 1.94 -12.53
CA GLN A 337 24.60 1.32 -13.32
C GLN A 337 24.72 -0.19 -13.10
N GLU A 338 24.25 -0.69 -11.95
CA GLU A 338 24.25 -2.12 -11.63
C GLU A 338 23.13 -2.90 -12.37
N LEU A 339 22.06 -2.21 -12.78
CA LEU A 339 20.87 -2.86 -13.35
C LEU A 339 21.17 -3.71 -14.57
N GLY A 340 22.05 -3.28 -15.47
CA GLY A 340 22.36 -4.03 -16.70
C GLY A 340 23.00 -5.38 -16.40
N THR A 341 23.99 -5.39 -15.50
CA THR A 341 24.65 -6.63 -15.05
C THR A 341 23.69 -7.50 -14.24
N ALA A 342 22.98 -6.92 -13.27
CA ALA A 342 22.01 -7.64 -12.44
C ALA A 342 20.87 -8.25 -13.26
N MET A 343 20.46 -7.61 -14.36
CA MET A 343 19.47 -8.15 -15.30
C MET A 343 19.99 -9.41 -15.99
N VAL A 344 21.25 -9.42 -16.42
CA VAL A 344 21.87 -10.61 -17.03
C VAL A 344 22.00 -11.73 -16.00
N GLU A 345 22.46 -11.42 -14.79
CA GLU A 345 22.61 -12.39 -13.70
C GLU A 345 21.26 -13.00 -13.29
N ALA A 346 20.23 -12.17 -13.08
CA ALA A 346 18.88 -12.61 -12.75
C ALA A 346 18.29 -13.53 -13.83
N LEU A 347 18.39 -13.15 -15.10
CA LEU A 347 17.88 -13.96 -16.21
C LEU A 347 18.65 -15.27 -16.38
N THR A 348 19.96 -15.26 -16.09
CA THR A 348 20.80 -16.46 -16.11
C THR A 348 20.41 -17.41 -14.99
N ALA A 349 20.27 -16.92 -13.76
CA ALA A 349 19.82 -17.70 -12.60
C ALA A 349 18.42 -18.30 -12.83
N LEU A 350 17.51 -17.54 -13.44
CA LEU A 350 16.18 -18.02 -13.81
C LEU A 350 16.18 -19.05 -14.95
N SER A 351 17.29 -19.21 -15.67
CA SER A 351 17.45 -20.24 -16.71
C SER A 351 17.99 -21.56 -16.13
N GLU A 352 18.44 -21.57 -14.88
CA GLU A 352 18.91 -22.79 -14.22
C GLU A 352 17.74 -23.73 -13.92
N PRO A 353 17.97 -25.07 -13.92
CA PRO A 353 16.94 -26.04 -13.57
C PRO A 353 16.32 -25.73 -12.20
N ASP A 354 14.99 -25.82 -12.10
CA ASP A 354 14.18 -25.64 -10.89
C ASP A 354 14.18 -24.23 -10.26
N SER A 355 15.22 -23.40 -10.50
CA SER A 355 15.32 -22.03 -9.98
C SER A 355 14.11 -21.17 -10.33
N GLU A 356 13.59 -21.32 -11.55
CA GLU A 356 12.39 -20.61 -12.01
C GLU A 356 11.15 -20.95 -11.16
N ALA A 357 10.92 -22.24 -10.92
CA ALA A 357 9.78 -22.72 -10.17
C ALA A 357 9.84 -22.31 -8.69
N VAL A 358 11.04 -22.35 -8.10
CA VAL A 358 11.28 -21.91 -6.72
C VAL A 358 10.99 -20.41 -6.56
N VAL A 359 11.62 -19.56 -7.39
CA VAL A 359 11.40 -18.10 -7.33
C VAL A 359 9.95 -17.74 -7.64
N SER A 360 9.31 -18.43 -8.58
CA SER A 360 7.88 -18.24 -8.89
C SER A 360 6.99 -18.59 -7.69
N ALA A 361 7.27 -19.69 -6.98
CA ALA A 361 6.55 -20.07 -5.78
C ALA A 361 6.70 -19.03 -4.65
N GLU A 362 7.92 -18.56 -4.41
CA GLU A 362 8.22 -17.51 -3.43
C GLU A 362 7.47 -16.20 -3.76
N CYS A 363 7.48 -15.78 -5.03
CA CYS A 363 6.75 -14.60 -5.48
C CYS A 363 5.24 -14.71 -5.19
N ARG A 364 4.63 -15.84 -5.52
CA ARG A 364 3.20 -16.06 -5.28
C ARG A 364 2.87 -16.11 -3.79
N GLU A 365 3.70 -16.79 -3.00
CA GLU A 365 3.50 -16.87 -1.55
C GLU A 365 3.60 -15.48 -0.90
N TRP A 366 4.53 -14.65 -1.36
CA TRP A 366 4.60 -13.26 -0.94
C TRP A 366 3.35 -12.47 -1.35
N ALA A 367 2.92 -12.60 -2.61
CA ALA A 367 1.73 -11.91 -3.11
C ALA A 367 0.44 -12.31 -2.36
N ARG A 368 0.30 -13.57 -1.93
CA ARG A 368 -0.84 -14.05 -1.11
C ARG A 368 -1.03 -13.27 0.18
N CYS A 369 0.03 -12.65 0.70
CA CYS A 369 -0.03 -11.87 1.94
C CYS A 369 -0.73 -10.51 1.75
N PHE A 370 -0.98 -10.09 0.50
CA PHE A 370 -1.50 -8.78 0.13
C PHE A 370 -2.86 -8.88 -0.56
N THR A 371 -3.86 -9.40 0.15
CA THR A 371 -5.24 -9.38 -0.36
C THR A 371 -5.96 -8.08 0.00
N TRP A 372 -6.88 -7.64 -0.85
CA TRP A 372 -7.73 -6.49 -0.54
C TRP A 372 -8.62 -6.71 0.69
N ASP A 373 -8.99 -7.97 0.98
CA ASP A 373 -9.72 -8.30 2.22
C ASP A 373 -8.88 -8.05 3.46
N ARG A 374 -7.59 -8.40 3.43
CA ARG A 374 -6.67 -8.09 4.52
C ARG A 374 -6.46 -6.58 4.67
N SER A 375 -6.24 -5.85 3.58
CA SER A 375 -6.15 -4.38 3.62
C SER A 375 -7.41 -3.74 4.21
N THR A 376 -8.58 -4.27 3.87
CA THR A 376 -9.88 -3.82 4.40
C THR A 376 -9.99 -4.08 5.90
N ARG A 377 -9.62 -5.28 6.38
CA ARG A 377 -9.58 -5.60 7.82
C ARG A 377 -8.64 -4.66 8.57
N LEU A 378 -7.44 -4.45 8.04
CA LEU A 378 -6.45 -3.58 8.65
C LEU A 378 -6.90 -2.11 8.74
N LEU A 379 -7.50 -1.56 7.66
CA LEU A 379 -8.04 -0.20 7.70
C LEU A 379 -9.24 -0.11 8.65
N THR A 380 -10.11 -1.13 8.68
CA THR A 380 -11.23 -1.22 9.63
C THR A 380 -10.72 -1.17 11.07
N GLY A 381 -9.68 -1.94 11.38
CA GLY A 381 -9.03 -1.93 12.69
C GLY A 381 -8.52 -0.55 13.09
N ALA A 382 -7.88 0.17 12.16
CA ALA A 382 -7.42 1.55 12.40
C ALA A 382 -8.59 2.53 12.65
N VAL A 383 -9.70 2.38 11.92
CA VAL A 383 -10.90 3.20 12.12
C VAL A 383 -11.50 2.97 13.51
N LEU A 384 -11.66 1.70 13.90
CA LEU A 384 -12.23 1.32 15.19
C LEU A 384 -11.33 1.73 16.36
N GLU A 385 -10.00 1.67 16.20
CA GLU A 385 -9.07 2.12 17.24
C GLU A 385 -9.09 3.65 17.39
N GLU A 386 -9.12 4.41 16.29
CA GLU A 386 -9.30 5.87 16.33
C GLU A 386 -10.64 6.24 17.00
N GLU A 387 -11.73 5.54 16.69
CA GLU A 387 -13.02 5.74 17.35
C GLU A 387 -12.92 5.54 18.87
N LYS A 388 -12.26 4.46 19.30
CA LYS A 388 -12.03 4.18 20.73
C LYS A 388 -11.23 5.29 21.39
N ILE A 389 -10.11 5.72 20.79
CA ILE A 389 -9.28 6.82 21.29
C ILE A 389 -10.12 8.10 21.49
N ARG A 390 -11.01 8.43 20.55
CA ARG A 390 -11.85 9.63 20.64
C ARG A 390 -12.99 9.50 21.64
N ARG A 391 -13.61 8.33 21.76
CA ARG A 391 -14.66 8.06 22.75
C ARG A 391 -14.12 8.14 24.17
N ASP A 392 -12.95 7.57 24.41
CA ASP A 392 -12.38 7.44 25.76
C ASP A 392 -11.70 8.75 26.23
N GLY A 393 -11.75 9.81 25.43
CA GLY A 393 -11.09 11.09 25.70
C GLY A 393 -9.57 10.98 25.79
N GLY A 394 -9.00 9.89 25.25
CA GLY A 394 -7.65 9.44 25.52
C GLY A 394 -6.57 10.37 25.00
N ASP A 395 -5.45 10.40 25.72
CA ASP A 395 -4.17 10.86 25.19
C ASP A 395 -3.73 9.86 24.10
N PRO A 396 -3.53 10.27 22.83
CA PRO A 396 -3.07 9.39 21.75
C PRO A 396 -1.73 8.68 22.04
N ARG A 397 -1.07 9.00 23.16
CA ARG A 397 0.06 8.25 23.75
C ARG A 397 -0.27 6.84 24.25
N SER A 398 -1.50 6.34 24.08
CA SER A 398 -1.79 4.91 24.31
C SER A 398 -0.97 3.97 23.41
N PHE A 399 -0.42 4.49 22.31
CA PHE A 399 0.70 3.91 21.58
C PHE A 399 2.01 4.42 22.20
N HIS A 400 2.50 3.77 23.26
CA HIS A 400 3.77 4.14 23.89
C HIS A 400 4.97 3.88 22.97
N SER A 401 4.80 2.99 21.99
CA SER A 401 5.85 2.51 21.12
C SER A 401 5.47 2.53 19.65
N ASP A 402 6.44 2.85 18.80
CA ASP A 402 6.38 2.57 17.37
C ASP A 402 6.86 1.16 17.01
N LEU A 403 7.30 0.38 17.99
CA LEU A 403 7.65 -1.01 17.77
C LEU A 403 6.39 -1.85 17.59
N SER A 404 6.57 -3.02 17.00
CA SER A 404 5.56 -4.06 16.95
C SER A 404 6.23 -5.35 17.39
N THR A 405 5.53 -6.18 18.12
CA THR A 405 6.08 -7.41 18.70
C THR A 405 5.29 -8.58 18.17
N LEU A 406 5.97 -9.59 17.61
CA LEU A 406 5.37 -10.87 17.32
C LEU A 406 5.50 -11.76 18.57
N VAL A 407 4.37 -12.32 19.00
CA VAL A 407 4.31 -13.22 20.15
C VAL A 407 3.78 -14.57 19.69
N ARG A 408 4.47 -15.66 20.00
CA ARG A 408 4.00 -17.04 19.76
C ARG A 408 3.86 -17.79 21.07
N PHE A 409 2.71 -18.42 21.29
CA PHE A 409 2.41 -19.10 22.55
C PHE A 409 1.31 -20.15 22.36
N VAL A 410 1.10 -20.99 23.37
CA VAL A 410 -0.06 -21.89 23.44
C VAL A 410 -1.13 -21.19 24.26
N LEU A 411 -2.34 -21.05 23.71
CA LEU A 411 -3.44 -20.37 24.39
C LEU A 411 -4.01 -21.27 25.50
N PRO A 412 -4.03 -20.81 26.77
CA PRO A 412 -4.69 -21.54 27.85
C PRO A 412 -6.19 -21.70 27.61
N GLU A 413 -6.80 -22.79 28.10
CA GLU A 413 -8.22 -23.11 27.83
C GLU A 413 -9.19 -22.00 28.26
N ASP A 414 -8.93 -21.33 29.39
CA ASP A 414 -9.78 -20.27 29.95
C ASP A 414 -9.33 -18.84 29.58
N ALA A 415 -8.38 -18.69 28.66
CA ALA A 415 -7.81 -17.39 28.33
C ALA A 415 -8.73 -16.55 27.42
N ASP A 416 -9.10 -15.35 27.88
CA ASP A 416 -9.77 -14.36 27.05
C ASP A 416 -8.76 -13.57 26.21
N LEU A 417 -8.40 -14.11 25.04
CA LEU A 417 -7.49 -13.46 24.11
C LEU A 417 -8.00 -12.08 23.65
N GLN A 418 -9.33 -11.85 23.55
CA GLN A 418 -9.86 -10.57 23.08
C GLN A 418 -9.54 -9.41 24.04
N SER A 419 -9.46 -9.69 25.34
CA SER A 419 -9.24 -8.68 26.38
C SER A 419 -7.91 -7.93 26.25
N ILE A 420 -6.94 -8.47 25.52
CA ILE A 420 -5.58 -7.92 25.39
C ILE A 420 -5.22 -7.44 23.98
N LEU A 421 -6.14 -7.55 23.02
CA LEU A 421 -5.91 -7.19 21.62
C LEU A 421 -6.39 -5.75 21.35
N HIS A 422 -5.57 -5.02 20.60
CA HIS A 422 -5.99 -3.80 19.92
C HIS A 422 -6.68 -4.16 18.61
N ARG A 423 -7.57 -3.30 18.10
CA ARG A 423 -8.28 -3.54 16.83
C ARG A 423 -7.31 -3.60 15.64
N THR A 424 -6.09 -3.11 15.81
CA THR A 424 -5.05 -3.10 14.77
C THR A 424 -4.17 -4.33 14.76
N ASP A 425 -4.26 -5.19 15.78
CA ASP A 425 -3.45 -6.41 15.88
C ASP A 425 -3.90 -7.46 14.86
N GLU A 426 -3.02 -8.43 14.61
CA GLU A 426 -3.32 -9.58 13.77
C GLU A 426 -3.06 -10.86 14.54
N VAL A 427 -3.89 -11.88 14.33
CA VAL A 427 -3.80 -13.18 14.99
C VAL A 427 -3.78 -14.26 13.92
N ALA A 428 -2.89 -15.22 14.07
CA ALA A 428 -2.85 -16.44 13.28
C ALA A 428 -2.73 -17.65 14.23
N VAL A 429 -3.27 -18.79 13.81
CA VAL A 429 -3.09 -20.07 14.49
C VAL A 429 -2.32 -20.97 13.54
N ALA A 430 -1.22 -21.53 14.02
CA ALA A 430 -0.43 -22.51 13.30
C ALA A 430 -1.04 -23.91 13.46
N ASP A 431 -0.71 -24.80 12.52
CA ASP A 431 -1.24 -26.17 12.49
C ASP A 431 -0.82 -27.01 13.72
N ASP A 432 0.28 -26.63 14.37
CA ASP A 432 0.79 -27.21 15.61
C ASP A 432 0.03 -26.73 16.86
N GLY A 433 -1.00 -25.90 16.70
CA GLY A 433 -1.84 -25.36 17.77
C GLY A 433 -1.29 -24.11 18.44
N HIS A 434 -0.12 -23.60 18.03
CA HIS A 434 0.40 -22.34 18.55
C HIS A 434 -0.37 -21.15 17.98
N VAL A 435 -0.63 -20.16 18.83
CA VAL A 435 -1.18 -18.86 18.46
C VAL A 435 -0.02 -17.89 18.23
N ALA A 436 -0.03 -17.21 17.09
CA ALA A 436 0.86 -16.12 16.77
C ALA A 436 0.08 -14.80 16.74
N VAL A 437 0.51 -13.81 17.53
CA VAL A 437 -0.11 -12.48 17.60
C VAL A 437 0.92 -11.44 17.20
N LEU A 438 0.61 -10.67 16.15
CA LEU A 438 1.35 -9.45 15.81
C LEU A 438 0.73 -8.28 16.58
N MET A 439 1.37 -7.92 17.69
CA MET A 439 0.98 -6.82 18.56
C MET A 439 1.57 -5.50 18.03
N LYS A 440 0.74 -4.66 17.41
CA LYS A 440 1.19 -3.42 16.77
C LYS A 440 1.20 -2.28 17.78
N GLY A 441 2.28 -1.50 17.75
CA GLY A 441 2.44 -0.37 18.66
C GLY A 441 2.81 -0.76 20.08
N ARG A 442 3.37 -1.96 20.26
CA ARG A 442 3.78 -2.52 21.55
C ARG A 442 5.21 -3.03 21.47
N ASP A 443 6.01 -2.63 22.45
CA ASP A 443 7.31 -3.24 22.67
C ASP A 443 7.21 -4.60 23.39
N GLU A 444 8.36 -5.25 23.60
CA GLU A 444 8.42 -6.59 24.20
C GLU A 444 7.93 -6.61 25.65
N PHE A 445 8.10 -5.52 26.42
CA PHE A 445 7.63 -5.44 27.80
C PHE A 445 6.12 -5.31 27.86
N GLU A 446 5.54 -4.44 27.02
CA GLU A 446 4.10 -4.28 26.91
C GLU A 446 3.42 -5.55 26.41
N ALA A 447 4.03 -6.23 25.43
CA ALA A 447 3.55 -7.51 24.91
C ALA A 447 3.59 -8.60 25.99
N PHE A 448 4.69 -8.69 26.75
CA PHE A 448 4.81 -9.64 27.86
C PHE A 448 3.77 -9.38 28.95
N ALA A 449 3.59 -8.11 29.35
CA ALA A 449 2.58 -7.73 30.33
C ALA A 449 1.15 -8.07 29.87
N ALA A 450 0.87 -7.95 28.55
CA ALA A 450 -0.39 -8.39 27.98
C ALA A 450 -0.57 -9.92 28.07
N MET A 451 0.47 -10.71 27.77
CA MET A 451 0.43 -12.17 27.91
C MET A 451 0.13 -12.62 29.34
N GLN A 452 0.74 -11.99 30.34
CA GLN A 452 0.51 -12.34 31.75
C GLN A 452 -0.94 -12.16 32.19
N LYS A 453 -1.67 -11.17 31.63
CA LYS A 453 -3.08 -10.92 31.96
C LYS A 453 -4.01 -12.07 31.60
N ILE A 454 -3.64 -12.87 30.61
CA ILE A 454 -4.41 -14.01 30.13
C ILE A 454 -3.81 -15.36 30.58
N GLY A 455 -2.90 -15.34 31.57
CA GLY A 455 -2.32 -16.55 32.15
C GLY A 455 -1.27 -17.25 31.28
N VAL A 456 -0.75 -16.60 30.23
CA VAL A 456 0.33 -17.14 29.41
C VAL A 456 1.66 -16.96 30.15
N THR A 457 2.26 -18.07 30.58
CA THR A 457 3.51 -18.10 31.37
C THR A 457 4.76 -18.35 30.52
N SER A 458 4.59 -18.88 29.30
CA SER A 458 5.67 -19.11 28.34
C SER A 458 5.23 -18.64 26.96
N ALA A 459 5.98 -17.71 26.38
CA ALA A 459 5.77 -17.17 25.05
C ALA A 459 7.13 -16.84 24.41
N GLU A 460 7.23 -17.06 23.10
CA GLU A 460 8.30 -16.53 22.28
C GLU A 460 7.93 -15.09 21.90
N LEU A 461 8.74 -14.12 22.31
CA LEU A 461 8.58 -12.72 21.95
C LEU A 461 9.72 -12.29 21.05
N ARG A 462 9.40 -11.49 20.03
CA ARG A 462 10.39 -10.86 19.17
C ARG A 462 9.88 -9.57 18.57
N SER A 463 10.77 -8.60 18.40
CA SER A 463 10.49 -7.44 17.55
C SER A 463 10.10 -7.86 16.13
N ALA A 464 9.01 -7.30 15.62
CA ALA A 464 8.50 -7.58 14.30
C ALA A 464 9.27 -6.78 13.24
N GLY A 465 10.01 -7.50 12.41
CA GLY A 465 10.67 -6.94 11.24
C GLY A 465 9.70 -6.50 10.15
N ARG A 466 10.26 -5.95 9.07
CA ARG A 466 9.51 -5.41 7.94
C ARG A 466 8.61 -6.47 7.28
N THR A 467 9.15 -7.66 7.02
CA THR A 467 8.42 -8.78 6.40
C THR A 467 7.24 -9.22 7.26
N THR A 468 7.45 -9.40 8.58
CA THR A 468 6.38 -9.73 9.55
C THR A 468 5.29 -8.67 9.59
N LEU A 469 5.65 -7.38 9.61
CA LEU A 469 4.68 -6.28 9.63
C LEU A 469 3.83 -6.24 8.35
N LEU A 470 4.43 -6.60 7.21
CA LEU A 470 3.78 -6.62 5.92
C LEU A 470 2.95 -7.87 5.70
N ALA A 471 3.45 -9.04 6.03
CA ALA A 471 2.83 -10.31 5.70
C ALA A 471 1.90 -10.86 6.80
N GLY A 472 2.01 -10.33 8.01
CA GLY A 472 1.24 -10.77 9.16
C GLY A 472 1.87 -11.99 9.86
N PRO A 473 1.29 -12.39 11.02
CA PRO A 473 1.92 -13.33 11.95
C PRO A 473 1.94 -14.80 11.48
N GLY A 474 1.15 -15.17 10.48
CA GLY A 474 1.04 -16.54 9.96
C GLY A 474 1.81 -16.80 8.66
N SER A 475 2.58 -15.83 8.16
CA SER A 475 3.25 -15.96 6.85
C SER A 475 4.52 -16.81 6.92
N ALA A 476 4.81 -17.56 5.86
CA ALA A 476 6.10 -18.23 5.64
C ALA A 476 7.29 -17.25 5.46
N PHE A 477 7.01 -15.97 5.24
CA PHE A 477 8.03 -14.92 5.22
C PHE A 477 8.41 -14.43 6.61
N THR A 478 7.77 -14.95 7.65
CA THR A 478 8.15 -14.72 9.03
C THR A 478 9.35 -15.61 9.36
N PRO A 479 10.56 -15.10 9.61
CA PRO A 479 11.73 -15.95 9.83
C PRO A 479 11.53 -16.92 11.00
N ALA A 480 12.02 -18.15 10.87
CA ALA A 480 12.06 -19.12 11.98
C ALA A 480 13.16 -18.75 12.99
N ASP A 481 14.29 -18.24 12.51
CA ASP A 481 15.43 -17.78 13.29
C ASP A 481 15.77 -16.32 12.91
N ALA A 482 16.13 -15.52 13.91
CA ALA A 482 16.26 -14.07 13.84
C ALA A 482 17.17 -13.51 12.73
N LEU A 483 16.90 -12.24 12.39
CA LEU A 483 17.72 -11.23 11.71
C LEU A 483 17.16 -10.69 10.38
N ASP A 484 15.91 -10.21 10.38
CA ASP A 484 15.60 -9.04 9.56
C ASP A 484 16.08 -7.80 10.35
N GLY A 485 17.40 -7.55 10.29
CA GLY A 485 18.00 -6.37 10.88
C GLY A 485 17.62 -5.13 10.09
N GLN A 486 16.77 -4.27 10.65
CA GLN A 486 16.69 -2.84 10.34
C GLN A 486 16.33 -2.03 11.59
#